data_AF-A0A6C0DN14-F1
#
_entry.id   AF-A0A6C0DN14-F1
#
_cell.length_a   1.000
_cell.length_b   1.000
_cell.length_c   1.000
_cell.angle_alpha   90.00
_cell.angle_beta   90.00
_cell.angle_gamma   90.00
#
_symmetry.space_group_name_H-M   'P 1'
#
loop_
_entity.id
_entity.type
_entity.pdbx_description
1 polymer ?
#
loop_
_entity_poly.entity_id
_entity_poly.type
_entity_poly.pdbx_seq_one_letter_code
_entity_poly.pdbx_strand_id
1 'polypeptide(L)'
;MTSKTKRNAGRNQRKTRRVRGGEKGGLMEKEGASNARKSYIVKMFLELLTMVKLYHWKTKSYAQHKATDELYSKLNENIDTFVEILLGKDESRIKMVEKKLRLLDMENLSDFKSRIYEYRNFLVKISTFFHGKKDSDLLNVRDEILGDLNQFLYLLTFNK
;
A
#
# COMPACT_ATOMS: atom_id res chain seq x y z
N MET A 1 33.89 -67.69 57.91
CA MET A 1 33.07 -66.55 58.37
C MET A 1 33.56 -65.31 57.62
N THR A 2 32.99 -64.99 56.45
CA THR A 2 31.97 -63.93 56.27
C THR A 2 32.38 -62.65 57.01
N SER A 3 32.66 -61.53 56.34
CA SER A 3 31.60 -60.74 55.68
C SER A 3 32.18 -59.68 54.73
N LYS A 4 31.42 -59.45 53.66
CA LYS A 4 31.57 -58.44 52.61
C LYS A 4 31.37 -57.03 53.17
N THR A 5 32.18 -56.05 52.74
CA THR A 5 31.80 -54.63 52.77
C THR A 5 31.75 -54.09 51.35
N LYS A 6 30.52 -53.72 50.94
CA LYS A 6 30.14 -53.28 49.60
C LYS A 6 30.58 -51.83 49.36
N ARG A 7 31.16 -51.60 48.18
CA ARG A 7 31.41 -50.26 47.60
C ARG A 7 30.08 -49.59 47.25
N ASN A 8 29.90 -48.35 47.69
CA ASN A 8 28.73 -47.53 47.41
C ASN A 8 29.00 -46.68 46.16
N ALA A 9 28.40 -47.05 45.03
CA ALA A 9 28.47 -46.27 43.78
C ALA A 9 27.19 -45.42 43.66
N GLY A 10 27.31 -44.12 43.94
CA GLY A 10 26.24 -43.14 43.78
C GLY A 10 25.85 -43.02 42.30
N ARG A 11 24.64 -43.46 41.99
CA ARG A 11 24.07 -43.50 40.63
C ARG A 11 23.56 -42.11 40.23
N ASN A 12 24.19 -41.58 39.19
CA ASN A 12 23.83 -40.36 38.47
C ASN A 12 22.42 -40.51 37.84
N GLN A 13 21.45 -39.69 38.23
CA GLN A 13 20.14 -39.60 37.55
C GLN A 13 20.00 -38.23 36.87
N ARG A 14 20.31 -38.19 35.56
CA ARG A 14 19.94 -37.09 34.67
C ARG A 14 18.42 -37.10 34.47
N LYS A 15 17.71 -36.11 35.02
CA LYS A 15 16.31 -35.83 34.70
C LYS A 15 16.20 -35.33 33.25
N THR A 16 15.74 -36.18 32.35
CA THR A 16 15.28 -35.77 31.02
C THR A 16 13.92 -35.07 31.17
N ARG A 17 13.90 -33.75 31.00
CA ARG A 17 12.66 -32.98 30.86
C ARG A 17 12.07 -33.28 29.49
N ARG A 18 10.97 -34.05 29.46
CA ARG A 18 10.12 -34.22 28.27
C ARG A 18 9.55 -32.86 27.84
N VAL A 19 9.80 -32.53 26.58
CA VAL A 19 9.23 -31.39 25.85
C VAL A 19 7.71 -31.57 25.80
N ARG A 20 6.96 -30.67 26.44
CA ARG A 20 5.54 -30.47 26.13
C ARG A 20 5.50 -29.51 24.95
N GLY A 21 5.17 -30.05 23.77
CA GLY A 21 4.93 -29.26 22.57
C GLY A 21 3.85 -28.23 22.87
N GLY A 22 4.24 -26.96 22.86
CA GLY A 22 3.28 -25.87 22.80
C GLY A 22 2.61 -25.92 21.44
N GLU A 23 1.31 -26.15 21.43
CA GLU A 23 0.46 -25.89 20.29
C GLU A 23 0.74 -24.45 19.83
N LYS A 24 1.35 -24.33 18.64
CA LYS A 24 1.41 -23.06 17.95
C LYS A 24 -0.04 -22.72 17.58
N GLY A 25 -0.72 -21.99 18.47
CA GLY A 25 -1.96 -21.31 18.12
C GLY A 25 -1.70 -20.54 16.84
N GLY A 26 -2.38 -20.93 15.76
CA GLY A 26 -2.29 -20.23 14.49
C GLY A 26 -2.68 -18.79 14.73
N LEU A 27 -1.73 -17.87 14.58
CA LEU A 27 -2.05 -16.46 14.39
C LEU A 27 -2.92 -16.43 13.13
N MET A 28 -4.23 -16.23 13.28
CA MET A 28 -5.05 -15.78 12.16
C MET A 28 -4.31 -14.59 11.56
N GLU A 29 -3.81 -14.74 10.34
CA GLU A 29 -3.30 -13.60 9.58
C GLU A 29 -4.39 -12.53 9.65
N LYS A 30 -4.05 -11.34 10.16
CA LYS A 30 -4.99 -10.21 10.11
C LYS A 30 -5.36 -10.02 8.65
N GLU A 31 -6.62 -10.26 8.33
CA GLU A 31 -7.14 -10.01 7.00
C GLU A 31 -6.98 -8.51 6.68
N GLY A 32 -6.39 -8.20 5.53
CA GLY A 32 -6.20 -6.82 5.06
C GLY A 32 -4.78 -6.24 5.18
N ALA A 33 -4.59 -5.08 4.54
CA ALA A 33 -3.30 -4.40 4.51
C ALA A 33 -2.94 -3.80 5.89
N SER A 34 -1.65 -3.81 6.25
CA SER A 34 -1.19 -3.19 7.49
C SER A 34 -1.46 -1.67 7.51
N ASN A 35 -1.65 -1.09 8.70
CA ASN A 35 -1.87 0.36 8.84
C ASN A 35 -0.76 1.20 8.18
N ALA A 36 0.49 0.73 8.21
CA ALA A 36 1.60 1.40 7.55
C ALA A 36 1.42 1.45 6.02
N ARG A 37 1.00 0.34 5.40
CA ARG A 37 0.69 0.30 3.96
C ARG A 37 -0.49 1.20 3.61
N LYS A 38 -1.57 1.12 4.40
CA LYS A 38 -2.76 1.97 4.24
C LYS A 38 -2.42 3.46 4.28
N SER A 39 -1.70 3.87 5.33
CA SER A 39 -1.24 5.25 5.48
C SER A 39 -0.34 5.70 4.33
N TYR A 40 0.55 4.84 3.84
CA TYR A 40 1.41 5.15 2.71
C TYR A 40 0.60 5.34 1.42
N ILE A 41 -0.35 4.44 1.13
CA ILE A 41 -1.21 4.54 -0.06
C ILE A 41 -2.00 5.85 -0.03
N VAL A 42 -2.68 6.15 1.08
CA VAL A 42 -3.47 7.38 1.20
C VAL A 42 -2.61 8.62 1.06
N LYS A 43 -1.41 8.65 1.66
CA LYS A 43 -0.46 9.75 1.45
C LYS A 43 -0.17 9.94 -0.04
N MET A 44 0.18 8.88 -0.75
CA MET A 44 0.52 8.96 -2.17
C MET A 44 -0.66 9.46 -3.02
N PHE A 45 -1.87 8.99 -2.75
CA PHE A 45 -3.09 9.45 -3.43
C PHE A 45 -3.41 10.92 -3.18
N LEU A 46 -3.30 11.39 -1.93
CA LEU A 46 -3.50 12.80 -1.61
C LEU A 46 -2.43 13.70 -2.27
N GLU A 47 -1.17 13.25 -2.32
CA GLU A 47 -0.10 13.95 -3.04
C GLU A 47 -0.40 14.01 -4.56
N LEU A 48 -0.93 12.93 -5.15
CA LEU A 48 -1.34 12.90 -6.57
C LEU A 48 -2.46 13.90 -6.85
N LEU A 49 -3.55 13.87 -6.08
CA LEU A 49 -4.68 14.79 -6.24
C LEU A 49 -4.25 16.25 -6.12
N THR A 50 -3.45 16.54 -5.09
CA THR A 50 -2.95 17.90 -4.83
C THR A 50 -2.06 18.38 -5.97
N MET A 51 -1.13 17.54 -6.44
CA MET A 51 -0.26 17.87 -7.57
C MET A 51 -1.06 18.17 -8.84
N VAL A 52 -2.04 17.33 -9.20
CA VAL A 52 -2.86 17.53 -10.41
C VAL A 52 -3.63 18.84 -10.31
N LYS A 53 -4.21 19.16 -9.15
CA LYS A 53 -4.97 20.40 -8.97
C LYS A 53 -4.09 21.65 -9.00
N LEU A 54 -2.89 21.59 -8.42
CA LEU A 54 -1.92 22.68 -8.52
C LEU A 54 -1.50 22.94 -9.97
N TYR A 55 -1.17 21.89 -10.71
CA TYR A 55 -0.81 22.04 -12.12
C TYR A 55 -1.97 22.59 -12.97
N HIS A 56 -3.20 22.15 -12.70
CA HIS A 56 -4.42 22.67 -13.31
C HIS A 56 -4.60 24.19 -13.10
N TRP A 57 -4.33 24.70 -11.90
CA TRP A 57 -4.40 26.14 -11.63
C TRP A 57 -3.27 26.94 -12.26
N LYS A 58 -2.07 26.35 -12.41
CA LYS A 58 -0.89 27.04 -12.93
C LYS A 58 -0.82 27.06 -14.45
N THR A 59 -1.40 26.08 -15.15
CA THR A 59 -1.28 26.00 -16.60
C THR A 59 -1.96 27.20 -17.29
N LYS A 60 -1.29 27.73 -18.31
CA LYS A 60 -1.80 28.81 -19.17
C LYS A 60 -2.52 28.28 -20.41
N SER A 61 -2.51 26.97 -20.65
CA SER A 61 -3.19 26.35 -21.79
C SER A 61 -4.60 25.91 -21.40
N TYR A 62 -5.61 26.43 -22.09
CA TYR A 62 -7.01 26.05 -21.84
C TYR A 62 -7.25 24.54 -22.04
N ALA A 63 -6.62 23.94 -23.05
CA ALA A 63 -6.71 22.51 -23.28
C ALA A 63 -6.12 21.69 -22.11
N GLN A 64 -4.94 22.09 -21.61
CA GLN A 64 -4.33 21.46 -20.44
C GLN A 64 -5.18 21.68 -19.19
N HIS A 65 -5.72 22.87 -18.99
CA HIS A 65 -6.59 23.20 -17.86
C HIS A 65 -7.81 22.29 -17.82
N LYS A 66 -8.52 22.14 -18.95
CA LYS A 66 -9.67 21.25 -19.07
C LYS A 66 -9.31 19.78 -18.86
N ALA A 67 -8.23 19.32 -19.51
CA ALA A 67 -7.78 17.92 -19.40
C ALA A 67 -7.35 17.54 -17.98
N THR A 68 -6.68 18.46 -17.27
CA THR A 68 -6.23 18.24 -15.89
C THR A 68 -7.38 18.33 -14.89
N ASP A 69 -8.41 19.13 -15.16
CA ASP A 69 -9.63 19.16 -14.35
C ASP A 69 -10.42 17.85 -14.46
N GLU A 70 -10.62 17.37 -15.70
CA GLU A 70 -11.27 16.07 -15.94
C GLU A 70 -10.49 14.93 -15.28
N LEU A 71 -9.16 14.93 -15.39
CA LEU A 71 -8.32 13.96 -14.71
C LEU A 71 -8.52 14.03 -13.19
N TYR A 72 -8.52 15.23 -12.60
CA TYR A 72 -8.73 15.40 -11.17
C TYR A 72 -10.06 14.81 -10.71
N SER A 73 -11.14 15.05 -11.44
CA SER A 73 -12.47 14.50 -11.11
C SER A 73 -12.48 12.98 -11.08
N LYS A 74 -11.96 12.32 -12.13
CA LYS A 74 -11.90 10.85 -12.20
C LYS A 74 -11.01 10.27 -11.10
N LEU A 75 -9.83 10.87 -10.89
CA LEU A 75 -8.93 10.47 -9.82
C LEU A 75 -9.58 10.61 -8.45
N ASN A 76 -10.29 11.70 -8.18
CA ASN A 76 -10.91 11.93 -6.88
C ASN A 76 -11.98 10.86 -6.58
N GLU A 77 -12.84 10.55 -7.55
CA GLU A 77 -13.87 9.52 -7.44
C GLU A 77 -13.27 8.12 -7.24
N ASN A 78 -12.31 7.74 -8.09
CA ASN A 78 -11.69 6.42 -8.04
C ASN A 78 -10.82 6.23 -6.78
N ILE A 79 -10.12 7.27 -6.33
CA ILE A 79 -9.31 7.23 -5.10
C ILE A 79 -10.19 7.09 -3.87
N ASP A 80 -11.29 7.83 -3.79
CA ASP A 80 -12.24 7.73 -2.68
C ASP A 80 -12.80 6.30 -2.59
N THR A 81 -13.30 5.79 -3.72
CA THR A 81 -13.76 4.41 -3.86
C THR A 81 -12.70 3.40 -3.42
N PHE A 82 -11.44 3.56 -3.85
CA PHE A 82 -10.36 2.68 -3.45
C PHE A 82 -10.13 2.68 -1.95
N VAL A 83 -10.08 3.87 -1.33
CA VAL A 83 -9.81 4.01 0.10
C VAL A 83 -10.97 3.45 0.93
N GLU A 84 -12.22 3.67 0.52
CA GLU A 84 -13.40 3.11 1.18
C GLU A 84 -13.39 1.58 1.15
N ILE A 85 -13.09 0.96 0.01
CA ILE A 85 -12.95 -0.51 -0.09
C ILE A 85 -11.80 -0.98 0.81
N LEU A 86 -10.65 -0.29 0.77
CA LEU A 86 -9.45 -0.66 1.54
C LEU A 86 -9.71 -0.69 3.05
N LEU A 87 -10.60 0.17 3.54
CA LEU A 87 -11.00 0.24 4.94
C LEU A 87 -12.21 -0.63 5.26
N GLY A 88 -13.09 -0.85 4.29
CA GLY A 88 -14.23 -1.74 4.42
C GLY A 88 -13.83 -3.21 4.59
N LYS A 89 -12.74 -3.65 3.96
CA LYS A 89 -12.28 -5.05 4.02
C LYS A 89 -11.98 -5.58 5.43
N ASP A 90 -11.52 -4.72 6.33
CA ASP A 90 -11.22 -5.08 7.72
C ASP A 90 -11.87 -4.12 8.73
N GLU A 91 -12.88 -3.36 8.26
CA GLU A 91 -13.65 -2.35 9.00
C GLU A 91 -12.79 -1.38 9.83
N SER A 92 -11.56 -1.13 9.38
CA SER A 92 -10.57 -0.39 10.16
C SER A 92 -10.65 1.12 9.95
N ARG A 93 -9.82 1.85 10.72
CA ARG A 93 -9.60 3.29 10.56
C ARG A 93 -8.12 3.53 10.29
N ILE A 94 -7.83 4.45 9.37
CA ILE A 94 -6.45 4.82 9.05
C ILE A 94 -5.89 5.66 10.18
N LYS A 95 -4.71 5.25 10.67
CA LYS A 95 -3.86 6.10 11.51
C LYS A 95 -2.68 6.54 10.65
N MET A 96 -2.65 7.81 10.28
CA MET A 96 -1.56 8.36 9.47
C MET A 96 -0.23 8.22 10.21
N VAL A 97 0.70 7.44 9.64
CA VAL A 97 2.06 7.25 10.15
C VAL A 97 2.88 8.52 9.97
N GLU A 98 2.70 9.19 8.82
CA GLU A 98 3.27 10.50 8.53
C GLU A 98 2.14 11.53 8.37
N LYS A 99 2.24 12.64 9.11
CA LYS A 99 1.25 13.73 9.09
C LYS A 99 1.64 14.89 8.18
N LYS A 100 2.50 14.62 7.19
CA LYS A 100 2.99 15.61 6.23
C LYS A 100 2.74 15.09 4.82
N LEU A 101 2.22 15.96 3.98
CA LEU A 101 2.13 15.76 2.54
C LEU A 101 3.25 16.58 1.89
N ARG A 102 3.93 16.01 0.90
CA ARG A 102 4.86 16.78 0.06
C ARG A 102 4.04 17.58 -0.94
N LEU A 103 4.29 18.88 -1.01
CA LEU A 103 3.74 19.73 -2.04
C LEU A 103 4.55 19.54 -3.32
N LEU A 104 3.97 18.88 -4.32
CA LEU A 104 4.62 18.65 -5.61
C LEU A 104 4.19 19.75 -6.58
N ASP A 105 4.97 20.83 -6.63
CA ASP A 105 4.69 21.97 -7.50
C ASP A 105 5.54 21.91 -8.78
N MET A 106 4.91 21.60 -9.91
CA MET A 106 5.57 21.43 -11.21
C MET A 106 5.35 22.66 -12.09
N GLU A 107 6.41 23.21 -12.67
CA GLU A 107 6.34 24.42 -13.50
C GLU A 107 6.03 24.13 -14.98
N ASN A 108 6.43 22.96 -15.47
CA ASN A 108 6.31 22.62 -16.89
C ASN A 108 5.68 21.25 -17.10
N LEU A 109 5.22 21.03 -18.34
CA LEU A 109 4.54 19.81 -18.73
C LEU A 109 5.45 18.57 -18.66
N SER A 110 6.76 18.72 -18.88
CA SER A 110 7.70 17.60 -18.85
C SER A 110 7.85 17.04 -17.43
N ASP A 111 8.08 17.92 -16.45
CA ASP A 111 8.19 17.53 -15.04
C ASP A 111 6.89 16.94 -14.51
N PHE A 112 5.76 17.54 -14.91
CA PHE A 112 4.44 17.01 -14.58
C PHE A 112 4.24 15.59 -15.15
N LYS A 113 4.54 15.37 -16.43
CA LYS A 113 4.48 14.03 -17.05
C LYS A 113 5.40 13.05 -16.34
N SER A 114 6.63 13.44 -16.04
CA SER A 114 7.60 12.63 -15.29
C SER A 114 7.02 12.13 -13.97
N ARG A 115 6.39 13.04 -13.21
CA ARG A 115 5.76 12.67 -11.94
C ARG A 115 4.55 11.74 -12.12
N ILE A 116 3.73 11.93 -13.15
CA ILE A 116 2.64 11.00 -13.47
C ILE A 116 3.18 9.59 -13.77
N TYR A 117 4.31 9.46 -14.48
CA TYR A 117 4.96 8.16 -14.70
C TYR A 117 5.42 7.50 -13.39
N GLU A 118 5.92 8.27 -12.42
CA GLU A 118 6.24 7.74 -11.10
C GLU A 118 5.00 7.19 -10.38
N TYR A 119 3.87 7.89 -10.47
CA TYR A 119 2.59 7.42 -9.90
C TYR A 119 2.07 6.16 -10.58
N ARG A 120 2.23 6.03 -11.91
CA ARG A 120 1.94 4.77 -12.63
C ARG A 120 2.75 3.61 -12.05
N ASN A 121 4.06 3.81 -11.86
CA ASN A 121 4.94 2.80 -11.28
C ASN A 121 4.54 2.47 -9.84
N PHE A 122 4.13 3.46 -9.06
CA PHE A 122 3.58 3.26 -7.72
C PHE A 122 2.33 2.37 -7.75
N LEU A 123 1.35 2.65 -8.62
CA LEU A 123 0.11 1.87 -8.75
C LEU A 123 0.41 0.40 -9.08
N VAL A 124 1.33 0.15 -10.01
CA VAL A 124 1.76 -1.23 -10.33
C VAL A 124 2.40 -1.90 -9.12
N LYS A 125 3.29 -1.21 -8.41
CA LYS A 125 4.00 -1.75 -7.23
C LYS A 125 3.06 -2.09 -6.08
N ILE A 126 2.05 -1.27 -5.79
CA ILE A 126 1.13 -1.54 -4.67
C ILE A 126 0.25 -2.78 -4.90
N SER A 127 0.14 -3.29 -6.13
CA SER A 127 -0.51 -4.58 -6.42
C SER A 127 0.10 -5.72 -5.61
N THR A 128 1.40 -5.65 -5.30
CA THR A 128 2.08 -6.64 -4.46
C THR A 128 1.63 -6.64 -2.99
N PHE A 129 0.90 -5.61 -2.56
CA PHE A 129 0.35 -5.52 -1.21
C PHE A 129 -0.97 -6.28 -1.05
N PHE A 130 -1.57 -6.69 -2.18
CA PHE A 130 -2.92 -7.23 -2.25
C PHE A 130 -2.91 -8.65 -2.81
N HIS A 131 -3.82 -9.47 -2.33
CA HIS A 131 -3.98 -10.83 -2.80
C HIS A 131 -4.88 -10.87 -4.04
N GLY A 132 -4.34 -11.34 -5.18
CA GLY A 132 -4.99 -11.26 -6.50
C GLY A 132 -6.44 -11.76 -6.58
N LYS A 133 -6.84 -12.74 -5.76
CA LYS A 133 -8.23 -13.24 -5.72
C LYS A 133 -9.11 -12.62 -4.64
N LYS A 134 -8.53 -12.18 -3.52
CA LYS A 134 -9.31 -11.69 -2.35
C LYS A 134 -9.52 -10.16 -2.42
N ASP A 135 -8.61 -9.49 -3.10
CA ASP A 135 -8.56 -8.04 -3.25
C ASP A 135 -8.73 -7.64 -4.73
N SER A 136 -9.46 -8.45 -5.50
CA SER A 136 -9.70 -8.22 -6.92
C SER A 136 -10.47 -6.93 -7.18
N ASP A 137 -11.36 -6.54 -6.27
CA ASP A 137 -12.05 -5.24 -6.22
C ASP A 137 -11.07 -4.05 -6.10
N LEU A 138 -10.12 -4.10 -5.16
CA LEU A 138 -9.08 -3.08 -5.01
C LEU A 138 -8.18 -3.03 -6.24
N LEU A 139 -7.80 -4.20 -6.77
CA LEU A 139 -6.96 -4.27 -7.96
C LEU A 139 -7.67 -3.68 -9.18
N ASN A 140 -8.99 -3.89 -9.30
CA ASN A 140 -9.82 -3.31 -10.34
C ASN A 140 -9.82 -1.78 -10.27
N VAL A 141 -10.16 -1.19 -9.10
CA VAL A 141 -10.17 0.28 -8.96
C VAL A 141 -8.77 0.88 -9.16
N ARG A 142 -7.71 0.18 -8.72
CA ARG A 142 -6.32 0.58 -9.01
C ARG A 142 -6.04 0.59 -10.52
N ASP A 143 -6.57 -0.36 -11.27
CA ASP A 143 -6.43 -0.42 -12.72
C ASP A 143 -7.25 0.67 -13.44
N GLU A 144 -8.41 1.06 -12.91
CA GLU A 144 -9.16 2.24 -13.39
C GLU A 144 -8.34 3.53 -13.21
N ILE A 145 -7.76 3.76 -12.02
CA ILE A 145 -6.87 4.90 -11.76
C ILE A 145 -5.67 4.89 -12.74
N LEU A 146 -5.07 3.72 -12.95
CA LEU A 146 -3.96 3.57 -13.90
C LEU A 146 -4.41 3.85 -15.34
N GLY A 147 -5.62 3.42 -15.70
CA GLY A 147 -6.28 3.68 -16.97
C GLY A 147 -6.46 5.18 -17.21
N ASP A 148 -6.98 5.91 -16.23
CA ASP A 148 -7.15 7.37 -16.28
C ASP A 148 -5.82 8.09 -16.51
N LEU A 149 -4.76 7.70 -15.79
CA LEU A 149 -3.43 8.28 -15.99
C LEU A 149 -2.87 7.98 -17.39
N ASN A 150 -3.06 6.75 -17.90
CA ASN A 150 -2.61 6.37 -19.24
C ASN A 150 -3.37 7.14 -20.33
N GLN A 151 -4.69 7.22 -20.21
CA GLN A 151 -5.55 7.95 -21.13
C GLN A 151 -5.17 9.42 -21.16
N PHE A 152 -5.01 10.05 -19.98
CA PHE A 152 -4.58 11.44 -19.88
C PHE A 152 -3.23 11.68 -20.55
N LEU A 153 -2.23 10.84 -20.29
CA LEU A 153 -0.92 10.94 -20.94
C LEU A 153 -1.00 10.84 -22.46
N TYR A 154 -1.85 9.94 -22.98
CA TYR A 154 -2.12 9.82 -24.41
C TYR A 154 -2.79 11.08 -24.98
N LEU A 155 -3.83 11.60 -24.32
CA LEU A 155 -4.50 12.84 -24.75
C LEU A 155 -3.54 14.05 -24.76
N LEU A 156 -2.59 14.10 -23.83
CA LEU A 156 -1.51 15.10 -23.84
C LEU A 156 -0.52 14.98 -25.01
N THR A 157 -0.62 13.95 -25.84
CA THR A 157 0.16 13.84 -27.10
C THR A 157 -0.52 14.52 -28.27
N PHE A 158 -1.80 14.89 -28.15
CA PHE A 158 -2.56 15.51 -29.24
C PHE A 158 -2.19 16.98 -29.52
N ASN A 159 -1.09 17.46 -28.94
CA ASN A 159 -0.58 18.80 -29.20
C ASN A 159 0.05 18.85 -30.60
N LYS A 160 -0.59 19.63 -31.48
CA LYS A 160 0.07 20.43 -32.51
C LYS A 160 0.71 21.65 -31.87
#